data_AF-A0A1G9H9N9-F1
#
_entry.id   AF-A0A1G9H9N9-F1
#
_cell.length_a   1.000
_cell.length_b   1.000
_cell.length_c   1.000
_cell.angle_alpha   90.00
_cell.angle_beta   90.00
_cell.angle_gamma   90.00
#
_symmetry.space_group_name_H-M   'P 1'
#
loop_
_entity.id
_entity.type
_entity.pdbx_description
1 polymer ?
#
loop_
_entity_poly.entity_id
_entity_poly.type
_entity_poly.pdbx_seq_one_letter_code
_entity_poly.pdbx_strand_id
1 'polypeptide(L)'
;MTVHMDVDDVRAGGTGLRALAPGGQAASRRVERPAATAADRNRGFATGEAGRRWQTSLAAVTTGVERRLAWQGDQVVGSADDAEANDQATGTRFGDIGNRIQTGPQR
;
A
#
# COMPACT_ATOMS: atom_id res chain seq x y z
N MET A 1 -12.39 -23.40 -8.86
CA MET A 1 -11.69 -22.23 -9.42
C MET A 1 -10.37 -22.12 -8.68
N THR A 2 -9.24 -22.29 -9.36
CA THR A 2 -7.90 -22.25 -8.76
C THR A 2 -7.38 -20.82 -8.91
N VAL A 3 -7.04 -20.17 -7.80
CA VAL A 3 -6.44 -18.82 -7.80
C VAL A 3 -4.93 -19.01 -7.81
N HIS A 4 -4.25 -18.43 -8.80
CA HIS A 4 -2.80 -18.39 -8.89
C HIS A 4 -2.30 -17.03 -8.41
N MET A 5 -1.30 -17.03 -7.52
CA MET A 5 -0.64 -15.84 -7.00
C MET A 5 0.86 -15.97 -7.29
N ASP A 6 1.40 -15.00 -8.03
CA ASP A 6 2.86 -14.81 -8.12
C ASP A 6 3.29 -13.93 -6.95
N VAL A 7 3.97 -14.54 -5.98
CA VAL A 7 4.31 -13.92 -4.70
C VAL A 7 5.27 -12.74 -4.88
N ASP A 8 6.23 -12.86 -5.81
CA ASP A 8 7.23 -11.82 -6.05
C ASP A 8 6.58 -10.59 -6.71
N ASP A 9 5.72 -10.81 -7.70
CA ASP A 9 4.96 -9.73 -8.36
C ASP A 9 4.00 -9.03 -7.39
N VAL A 10 3.31 -9.79 -6.52
CA VAL A 10 2.41 -9.21 -5.51
C VAL A 10 3.21 -8.41 -4.48
N ARG A 11 4.33 -8.92 -3.99
CA ARG A 11 5.21 -8.21 -3.04
C ARG A 11 5.81 -6.95 -3.66
N ALA A 12 6.25 -7.01 -4.92
CA ALA A 12 6.73 -5.86 -5.67
C ALA A 12 5.62 -4.81 -5.87
N GLY A 13 4.39 -5.24 -6.21
CA GLY A 13 3.23 -4.37 -6.34
C GLY A 13 2.86 -3.66 -5.04
N GLY A 14 2.84 -4.38 -3.91
CA GLY A 14 2.59 -3.80 -2.58
C GLY A 14 3.66 -2.79 -2.17
N THR A 15 4.93 -3.08 -2.47
CA THR A 15 6.06 -2.17 -2.26
C THR A 15 5.93 -0.92 -3.13
N GLY A 16 5.52 -1.08 -4.39
CA GLY A 16 5.23 0.04 -5.30
C GLY A 16 4.11 0.94 -4.79
N LEU A 17 3.01 0.37 -4.26
CA LEU A 17 1.93 1.14 -3.64
C LEU A 17 2.39 1.94 -2.43
N ARG A 18 3.21 1.35 -1.56
CA ARG A 18 3.85 2.07 -0.44
C ARG A 18 4.75 3.20 -0.92
N ALA A 19 5.51 2.98 -1.99
CA ALA A 19 6.39 4.00 -2.57
C ALA A 19 5.63 5.15 -3.25
N LEU A 20 4.41 4.89 -3.73
CA LEU A 20 3.51 5.92 -4.28
C LEU A 20 2.84 6.78 -3.19
N ALA A 21 2.70 6.26 -1.96
CA ALA A 21 2.10 7.00 -0.86
C ALA A 21 2.76 8.38 -0.61
N PRO A 22 4.10 8.51 -0.47
CA PRO A 22 4.74 9.83 -0.37
C PRO A 22 4.65 10.67 -1.67
N GLY A 23 4.37 10.04 -2.82
CA GLY A 23 4.10 10.71 -4.09
C GLY A 23 2.81 11.54 -4.08
N GLY A 24 1.84 11.20 -3.21
CA GLY A 24 0.62 11.99 -2.98
C GLY A 24 0.94 13.41 -2.51
N GLN A 25 1.81 13.55 -1.51
CA GLN A 25 2.32 14.85 -1.06
C GLN A 25 3.11 15.56 -2.15
N ALA A 26 3.96 14.86 -2.91
CA ALA A 26 4.72 15.48 -3.98
C ALA A 26 3.81 16.04 -5.10
N ALA A 27 2.74 15.31 -5.45
CA ALA A 27 1.70 15.79 -6.36
C ALA A 27 0.94 16.97 -5.76
N SER A 28 0.54 16.89 -4.49
CA SER A 28 -0.17 17.98 -3.80
C SER A 28 0.67 19.28 -3.74
N ARG A 29 1.97 19.18 -3.44
CA ARG A 29 2.94 20.29 -3.49
C ARG A 29 3.08 20.89 -4.90
N ARG A 30 2.93 20.09 -5.96
CA ARG A 30 2.92 20.59 -7.36
C ARG A 30 1.68 21.43 -7.66
N VAL A 31 0.54 21.14 -7.03
CA VAL A 31 -0.70 21.93 -7.19
C VAL A 31 -0.72 23.15 -6.28
N GLU A 32 0.05 23.13 -5.19
CA GLU A 32 0.12 24.20 -4.19
C GLU A 32 0.64 25.54 -4.77
N ARG A 33 1.69 25.52 -5.60
CA ARG A 33 2.20 26.74 -6.28
C ARG A 33 1.23 27.34 -7.29
N PRO A 34 0.63 26.57 -8.22
CA PRO A 34 -0.43 27.05 -9.11
C PRO A 34 -1.66 27.56 -8.34
N ALA A 35 -2.05 26.87 -7.25
CA ALA A 35 -3.15 27.28 -6.40
C ALA A 35 -2.85 28.60 -5.67
N ALA A 36 -1.64 28.78 -5.15
CA ALA A 36 -1.18 30.03 -4.54
C ALA A 36 -1.16 31.18 -5.57
N THR A 37 -0.74 30.90 -6.80
CA THR A 37 -0.73 31.89 -7.90
C THR A 37 -2.15 32.29 -8.31
N ALA A 38 -3.08 31.34 -8.37
CA ALA A 38 -4.49 31.61 -8.64
C ALA A 38 -5.16 32.35 -7.47
N ALA A 39 -4.78 32.01 -6.24
CA ALA A 39 -5.21 32.67 -5.01
C ALA A 39 -4.74 34.13 -4.92
N ASP A 40 -3.50 34.43 -5.33
CA ASP A 40 -2.99 35.81 -5.37
C ASP A 40 -3.76 36.68 -6.38
N ARG A 41 -4.22 36.09 -7.48
CA ARG A 41 -5.10 36.76 -8.47
C ARG A 41 -6.55 36.88 -8.00
N ASN A 42 -6.94 36.14 -6.96
CA ASN A 42 -8.29 36.12 -6.40
C ASN A 42 -8.25 36.15 -4.86
N ARG A 43 -7.62 37.21 -4.32
CA ARG A 43 -7.39 37.36 -2.87
C ARG A 43 -8.66 37.18 -2.04
N GLY A 44 -9.80 37.67 -2.52
CA GLY A 44 -11.09 37.54 -1.82
C GLY A 44 -11.53 36.08 -1.61
N PHE A 45 -11.26 35.20 -2.58
CA PHE A 45 -11.47 33.77 -2.41
C PHE A 45 -10.40 33.15 -1.51
N ALA A 46 -9.13 33.46 -1.75
CA ALA A 46 -7.98 32.86 -1.08
C ALA A 46 -7.94 33.10 0.43
N THR A 47 -8.18 34.34 0.88
CA THR A 47 -8.20 34.72 2.30
C THR A 47 -9.60 34.61 2.90
N GLY A 48 -10.62 34.50 2.05
CA GLY A 48 -12.00 34.28 2.45
C GLY A 48 -12.24 32.90 3.06
N GLU A 49 -13.38 32.76 3.73
CA GLU A 49 -13.80 31.49 4.36
C GLU A 49 -13.84 30.33 3.36
N ALA A 50 -14.26 30.58 2.12
CA ALA A 50 -14.30 29.59 1.07
C ALA A 50 -12.91 29.05 0.69
N GLY A 51 -11.90 29.91 0.54
CA GLY A 51 -10.52 29.49 0.26
C GLY A 51 -9.89 28.72 1.41
N ARG A 52 -10.12 29.14 2.66
CA ARG A 52 -9.64 28.41 3.85
C ARG A 52 -10.27 27.02 3.96
N ARG A 53 -11.57 26.89 3.66
CA ARG A 53 -12.25 25.58 3.61
C ARG A 53 -11.71 24.70 2.49
N TRP A 54 -11.45 25.27 1.32
CA TRP A 54 -10.88 24.55 0.19
C TRP A 54 -9.48 24.00 0.51
N GLN A 55 -8.58 24.83 1.05
CA GLN A 55 -7.24 24.40 1.46
C GLN A 55 -7.28 23.28 2.51
N THR A 56 -8.15 23.42 3.51
CA THR A 56 -8.35 22.41 4.56
C THR A 56 -8.84 21.08 3.96
N SER A 57 -9.79 21.14 3.03
CA SER A 57 -10.33 19.96 2.36
C SER A 57 -9.28 19.28 1.50
N LEU A 58 -8.46 20.05 0.77
CA LEU A 58 -7.37 19.52 -0.05
C LEU A 58 -6.32 18.78 0.80
N ALA A 59 -5.93 19.37 1.93
CA ALA A 59 -4.99 18.76 2.87
C ALA A 59 -5.54 17.45 3.46
N ALA A 60 -6.82 17.44 3.84
CA ALA A 60 -7.49 16.25 4.38
C ALA A 60 -7.58 15.12 3.35
N VAL A 61 -7.98 15.43 2.10
CA VAL A 61 -8.05 14.44 1.01
C VAL A 61 -6.67 13.88 0.68
N THR A 62 -5.64 14.75 0.58
CA THR A 62 -4.25 14.30 0.33
C THR A 62 -3.82 13.31 1.41
N THR A 63 -3.97 13.69 2.69
CA THR A 63 -3.61 12.83 3.84
C THR A 63 -4.38 11.50 3.82
N GLY A 64 -5.67 11.54 3.43
CA GLY A 64 -6.51 10.35 3.31
C GLY A 64 -6.03 9.38 2.22
N VAL A 65 -5.67 9.91 1.05
CA VAL A 65 -5.12 9.11 -0.07
C VAL A 65 -3.80 8.46 0.32
N GLU A 66 -2.88 9.20 0.95
CA GLU A 66 -1.60 8.66 1.41
C GLU A 66 -1.79 7.50 2.40
N ARG A 67 -2.67 7.70 3.39
CA ARG A 67 -2.99 6.67 4.38
C ARG A 67 -3.61 5.44 3.74
N ARG A 68 -4.46 5.62 2.73
CA ARG A 68 -5.10 4.51 2.02
C ARG A 68 -4.10 3.72 1.19
N LEU A 69 -3.21 4.39 0.46
CA LEU A 69 -2.17 3.75 -0.34
C LEU A 69 -1.19 2.96 0.54
N ALA A 70 -0.78 3.52 1.68
CA ALA A 70 0.04 2.81 2.65
C ALA A 70 -0.66 1.54 3.18
N TRP A 71 -1.91 1.66 3.65
CA TRP A 71 -2.68 0.50 4.11
C TRP A 71 -2.87 -0.55 3.02
N GLN A 72 -3.19 -0.15 1.78
CA GLN A 72 -3.35 -1.09 0.68
C GLN A 72 -2.04 -1.81 0.36
N GLY A 73 -0.92 -1.09 0.36
CA GLY A 73 0.41 -1.70 0.23
C GLY A 73 0.70 -2.70 1.35
N ASP A 74 0.35 -2.39 2.60
CA ASP A 74 0.49 -3.31 3.74
C ASP A 74 -0.32 -4.59 3.57
N GLN A 75 -1.57 -4.49 3.12
CA GLN A 75 -2.41 -5.65 2.87
C GLN A 75 -1.87 -6.55 1.75
N VAL A 76 -1.36 -5.94 0.67
CA VAL A 76 -0.81 -6.67 -0.46
C VAL A 76 0.47 -7.41 -0.07
N VAL A 77 1.38 -6.75 0.64
CA VAL A 77 2.61 -7.40 1.15
C VAL A 77 2.27 -8.50 2.15
N GLY A 78 1.36 -8.26 3.10
CA GLY A 78 0.94 -9.27 4.05
C GLY A 78 0.33 -10.51 3.39
N SER A 79 -0.43 -10.33 2.30
CA SER A 79 -0.99 -11.46 1.54
C SER A 79 0.09 -12.31 0.87
N ALA A 80 1.17 -11.68 0.39
CA ALA A 80 2.32 -12.39 -0.17
C ALA A 80 3.10 -13.15 0.93
N ASP A 81 3.31 -12.52 2.09
CA ASP A 81 3.99 -13.14 3.23
C ASP A 81 3.20 -14.34 3.76
N ASP A 82 1.87 -14.25 3.84
CA ASP A 82 0.99 -15.36 4.23
C ASP A 82 1.04 -16.53 3.23
N ALA A 83 1.15 -16.24 1.93
CA ALA A 83 1.27 -17.27 0.91
C ALA A 83 2.62 -18.02 1.01
N GLU A 84 3.72 -17.30 1.17
CA GLU A 84 5.06 -17.89 1.34
C GLU A 84 5.16 -18.71 2.63
N ALA A 85 4.59 -18.21 3.73
CA ALA A 85 4.54 -18.95 5.01
C ALA A 85 3.75 -20.25 4.88
N ASN A 86 2.63 -20.25 4.16
CA ASN A 86 1.84 -21.46 3.91
C ASN A 86 2.58 -22.49 3.03
N ASP A 87 3.31 -22.02 2.01
CA ASP A 87 4.12 -22.91 1.16
C ASP A 87 5.25 -23.56 1.97
N GLN A 88 5.96 -22.76 2.78
CA GLN A 88 7.02 -23.26 3.66
C GLN A 88 6.49 -24.28 4.68
N ALA A 89 5.34 -24.01 5.30
CA ALA A 89 4.70 -24.93 6.24
C ALA A 89 4.30 -26.25 5.54
N THR A 90 3.79 -26.15 4.31
CA THR A 90 3.42 -27.31 3.49
C THR A 90 4.64 -28.14 3.10
N GLY A 91 5.71 -27.50 2.62
CA GLY A 91 6.98 -28.15 2.28
C GLY A 91 7.60 -28.86 3.48
N THR A 92 7.61 -28.21 4.65
CA THR A 92 8.08 -28.80 5.91
C THR A 92 7.29 -30.07 6.25
N ARG A 93 5.96 -30.01 6.14
CA ARG A 93 5.08 -31.16 6.40
C ARG A 93 5.33 -32.32 5.44
N PHE A 94 5.56 -32.05 4.16
CA PHE A 94 5.92 -33.10 3.20
C PHE A 94 7.29 -33.71 3.52
N GLY A 95 8.27 -32.90 3.93
CA GLY A 95 9.56 -33.36 4.42
C GLY A 95 9.43 -34.31 5.61
N ASP A 96 8.63 -33.94 6.61
CA ASP A 96 8.37 -34.77 7.80
C ASP A 96 7.72 -36.11 7.46
N ILE A 97 6.75 -36.11 6.53
CA ILE A 97 6.12 -37.34 6.05
C ILE A 97 7.14 -38.23 5.34
N GLY A 98 7.95 -37.64 4.44
CA GLY A 98 9.03 -38.35 3.74
C GLY A 98 10.01 -39.00 4.72
N ASN A 99 10.44 -38.25 5.74
CA ASN A 99 11.33 -38.74 6.79
C ASN A 99 10.70 -39.89 7.58
N ARG A 100 9.43 -39.79 8.00
CA ARG A 100 8.74 -40.89 8.71
C ARG A 100 8.61 -42.16 7.86
N ILE A 101 8.36 -42.01 6.57
CA ILE A 101 8.29 -43.15 5.65
C ILE A 101 9.68 -43.81 5.53
N GLN A 102 10.75 -43.01 5.42
CA GLN A 102 12.12 -43.51 5.30
C GLN A 102 12.66 -44.16 6.57
N THR A 103 12.37 -43.61 7.75
CA THR A 103 12.84 -44.17 9.02
C THR A 103 12.03 -45.38 9.49
N GLY A 104 10.91 -45.68 8.84
CA GLY A 104 9.94 -46.69 9.28
C GLY A 104 9.28 -46.32 10.62
N PRO A 105 8.20 -47.01 11.02
CA PRO A 105 7.63 -46.81 12.36
C PRO A 105 8.67 -47.26 13.40
N GLN A 106 9.05 -46.36 14.32
CA GLN A 106 9.72 -46.78 15.54
C GLN A 106 8.75 -47.68 16.31
N ARG A 107 9.07 -48.98 16.35
CA ARG A 107 8.40 -49.98 17.19
C ARG A 107 8.88 -49.86 18.63
#